data_AF-A0A0D2LSZ2-F1
#
_entry.id   AF-A0A0D2LSZ2-F1
#
_cell.length_a   1.000
_cell.length_b   1.000
_cell.length_c   1.000
_cell.angle_alpha   90.00
_cell.angle_beta   90.00
_cell.angle_gamma   90.00
#
_symmetry.space_group_name_H-M   'P 1'
#
loop_
_entity.id
_entity.type
_entity.pdbx_description
1 polymer ?
#
loop_
_entity_poly.entity_id
_entity_poly.type
_entity_poly.pdbx_seq_one_letter_code
_entity_poly.pdbx_strand_id
1 'polypeptide(L)'
;MTDAVSSIAKAHVREHTPDQKWESRSRRALEDALTDPPDDAYAGRSVRNTGNLAATFRTLQDILTRNKVQQTLRMTQRHEKKGVKRRRLQSERWRKQFANEVRKKVQLVIKIRNRGA
;
A
#
# COMPACT_ATOMS: atom_id res chain seq x y z
N MET A 1 -57.17 33.97 5.39
CA MET A 1 -56.84 33.63 6.80
C MET A 1 -56.39 32.18 6.80
N THR A 2 -55.13 31.91 6.44
CA THR A 2 -53.87 32.06 7.21
C THR A 2 -53.49 30.74 7.87
N ASP A 3 -52.34 30.25 7.41
CA ASP A 3 -51.34 29.48 8.15
C ASP A 3 -51.61 28.01 8.46
N ALA A 4 -51.00 27.15 7.65
CA ALA A 4 -50.05 26.16 8.18
C ALA A 4 -49.06 25.71 7.10
N VAL A 5 -48.29 26.66 6.57
CA VAL A 5 -46.93 26.37 6.11
C VAL A 5 -46.15 25.96 7.36
N SER A 6 -46.11 24.67 7.71
CA SER A 6 -45.05 24.08 8.54
C SER A 6 -45.34 22.60 8.78
N SER A 7 -44.83 21.71 7.92
CA SER A 7 -44.07 20.54 8.38
C SER A 7 -43.51 19.78 7.18
N ILE A 8 -42.71 20.46 6.36
CA ILE A 8 -41.58 19.80 5.71
C ILE A 8 -40.51 19.73 6.80
N ALA A 9 -40.77 18.94 7.85
CA ALA A 9 -39.77 18.58 8.82
C ALA A 9 -38.82 17.66 8.06
N LYS A 10 -37.70 18.22 7.60
CA LYS A 10 -36.50 17.47 7.24
C LYS A 10 -36.41 16.30 8.21
N ALA A 11 -36.53 15.07 7.71
CA ALA A 11 -36.31 13.89 8.52
C ALA A 11 -34.95 14.07 9.17
N HIS A 12 -34.95 14.43 10.45
CA HIS A 12 -33.75 14.60 11.23
C HIS A 12 -33.17 13.19 11.26
N VAL A 13 -32.13 12.95 10.47
CA VAL A 13 -31.38 11.69 10.49
C VAL A 13 -31.05 11.51 11.96
N ARG A 14 -31.70 10.55 12.62
CA ARG A 14 -31.41 10.25 14.02
C ARG A 14 -29.94 9.91 14.04
N GLU A 15 -29.12 10.85 14.52
CA GLU A 15 -27.70 10.62 14.58
C GLU A 15 -27.51 9.44 15.53
N HIS A 16 -27.04 8.33 14.97
CA HIS A 16 -26.67 7.18 15.76
C HIS A 16 -25.76 7.63 16.89
N THR A 17 -26.06 7.20 18.11
CA THR A 17 -25.15 7.42 19.24
C THR A 17 -23.78 6.84 18.89
N PRO A 18 -22.68 7.35 19.46
CA PRO A 18 -21.35 6.80 19.24
C PRO A 18 -21.32 5.26 19.41
N ASP A 19 -22.06 4.74 20.39
CA ASP A 19 -22.18 3.31 20.66
C ASP A 19 -22.87 2.55 19.52
N GLN A 20 -23.98 3.08 18.99
CA GLN A 20 -24.66 2.47 17.84
C GLN A 20 -23.81 2.49 16.57
N LYS A 21 -23.03 3.57 16.36
CA LYS A 21 -22.07 3.66 15.24
C LYS A 21 -20.96 2.62 15.40
N TRP A 22 -20.44 2.46 16.62
CA TRP A 22 -19.40 1.48 16.92
C TRP A 22 -19.92 0.06 16.75
N GLU A 23 -21.08 -0.27 17.30
CA GLU A 23 -21.70 -1.59 17.20
C GLU A 23 -21.96 -1.98 15.73
N SER A 24 -22.52 -1.06 14.94
CA SER A 24 -22.73 -1.28 13.50
C SER A 24 -21.41 -1.54 12.75
N ARG A 25 -20.36 -0.77 13.05
CA ARG A 25 -19.04 -0.95 12.43
C ARG A 25 -18.34 -2.23 12.88
N SER A 26 -18.45 -2.57 14.15
CA SER A 26 -17.88 -3.79 14.73
C SER A 26 -18.53 -5.03 14.12
N ARG A 27 -19.86 -5.04 13.98
CA ARG A 27 -20.60 -6.13 13.33
C ARG A 27 -20.12 -6.36 11.90
N ARG A 28 -20.02 -5.28 11.09
CA ARG A 28 -19.50 -5.37 9.72
C ARG A 28 -18.06 -5.86 9.67
N ALA A 29 -17.18 -5.34 10.53
CA ALA A 29 -15.80 -5.78 10.58
C ALA A 29 -15.66 -7.29 10.90
N LEU A 30 -16.59 -7.83 11.68
CA LEU A 30 -16.64 -9.25 12.03
C LEU A 30 -17.17 -10.10 10.88
N GLU A 31 -18.20 -9.62 10.17
CA GLU A 31 -18.68 -10.23 8.91
C GLU A 31 -17.59 -10.23 7.83
N ASP A 32 -16.88 -9.13 7.68
CA ASP A 32 -15.74 -8.99 6.76
C ASP A 32 -14.61 -9.96 7.13
N ALA A 33 -14.25 -10.07 8.42
CA ALA A 33 -13.20 -10.99 8.87
C ALA A 33 -13.59 -12.48 8.74
N LEU A 34 -14.89 -12.81 8.73
CA LEU A 34 -15.37 -14.16 8.49
C LEU A 34 -15.36 -14.52 7.01
N THR A 35 -15.65 -13.54 6.14
CA THR A 35 -15.73 -13.74 4.69
C THR A 35 -14.36 -13.68 4.02
N ASP A 36 -13.49 -12.79 4.48
CA ASP A 36 -12.13 -12.60 3.98
C ASP A 36 -11.19 -12.49 5.19
N PRO A 37 -10.78 -13.64 5.77
CA PRO A 37 -9.97 -13.63 6.98
C PRO A 37 -8.64 -12.92 6.72
N PRO A 38 -8.12 -12.17 7.70
CA PRO A 38 -6.81 -11.53 7.56
C PRO A 38 -5.77 -12.57 7.14
N ASP A 39 -5.04 -12.24 6.09
CA ASP A 39 -3.92 -13.02 5.59
C ASP A 39 -2.99 -13.47 6.72
N ASP A 40 -2.52 -14.71 6.66
CA ASP A 40 -1.54 -15.21 7.63
C ASP A 40 -0.19 -14.45 7.50
N ALA A 41 0.70 -14.63 8.48
CA ALA A 41 2.02 -13.98 8.45
C ALA A 41 2.89 -14.37 7.23
N TYR A 42 2.46 -15.37 6.46
CA TYR A 42 3.15 -15.98 5.32
C TYR A 42 2.47 -15.69 3.97
N ALA A 43 1.27 -15.13 3.93
CA ALA A 43 0.47 -14.97 2.70
C ALA A 43 1.24 -14.19 1.62
N GLY A 44 1.99 -13.15 2.04
CA GLY A 44 2.88 -12.37 1.17
C GLY A 44 4.26 -12.98 0.91
N ARG A 45 4.50 -14.23 1.34
CA ARG A 45 5.78 -14.97 1.27
C ARG A 45 5.59 -16.45 0.88
N SER A 46 4.38 -16.82 0.47
CA SER A 46 4.05 -18.16 -0.02
C SER A 46 3.76 -18.12 -1.52
N VAL A 47 4.22 -19.13 -2.25
CA VAL A 47 3.86 -19.34 -3.66
C VAL A 47 3.52 -20.81 -3.82
N ARG A 48 2.33 -21.09 -4.36
CA ARG A 48 1.93 -22.46 -4.68
C ARG A 48 2.78 -22.98 -5.84
N ASN A 49 3.41 -24.14 -5.67
CA ASN A 49 4.12 -24.81 -6.75
C ASN A 49 3.12 -25.54 -7.67
N THR A 50 3.18 -25.28 -8.97
CA THR A 50 2.32 -25.88 -10.00
C THR A 50 3.06 -26.84 -10.94
N GLY A 51 4.33 -27.16 -10.65
CA GLY A 51 5.07 -28.22 -11.35
C GLY A 51 6.53 -27.86 -11.65
N ASN A 52 6.82 -26.59 -11.90
CA ASN A 52 8.20 -26.12 -12.11
C ASN A 52 8.75 -25.45 -10.86
N LEU A 53 9.43 -26.24 -10.02
CA LEU A 53 10.00 -25.78 -8.76
C LEU A 53 10.96 -24.60 -8.93
N ALA A 54 11.81 -24.63 -9.95
CA ALA A 54 12.78 -23.56 -10.21
C ALA A 54 12.11 -22.25 -10.63
N ALA A 55 11.00 -22.31 -11.38
CA ALA A 55 10.20 -21.13 -11.69
C ALA A 55 9.51 -20.59 -10.44
N THR A 56 8.88 -21.46 -9.64
CA THR A 56 8.23 -21.08 -8.39
C THR A 56 9.19 -20.42 -7.41
N PHE A 57 10.43 -20.93 -7.26
CA PHE A 57 11.45 -20.31 -6.42
C PHE A 57 11.87 -18.92 -6.91
N ARG A 58 12.00 -18.72 -8.24
CA ARG A 58 12.27 -17.39 -8.80
C ARG A 58 11.15 -16.41 -8.50
N THR A 59 9.89 -16.83 -8.68
CA THR A 59 8.72 -16.02 -8.32
C THR A 59 8.71 -15.65 -6.84
N LEU A 60 9.01 -16.60 -5.96
CA LEU A 60 9.13 -16.35 -4.53
C LEU A 60 10.24 -15.32 -4.23
N GLN A 61 11.41 -15.48 -4.84
CA GLN A 61 12.53 -14.56 -4.67
C GLN A 61 12.18 -13.13 -5.15
N ASP A 62 11.44 -12.99 -6.25
CA ASP A 62 10.96 -11.70 -6.75
C ASP A 62 9.97 -11.05 -5.79
N ILE A 63 9.05 -11.83 -5.19
CA ILE A 63 8.11 -11.34 -4.16
C ILE A 63 8.89 -10.84 -2.94
N LEU A 64 9.84 -11.63 -2.42
CA LEU A 64 10.66 -11.23 -1.26
C LEU A 64 11.50 -9.98 -1.54
N THR A 65 11.97 -9.83 -2.78
CA THR A 65 12.74 -8.65 -3.23
C THR A 65 11.86 -7.41 -3.33
N ARG A 66 10.69 -7.51 -3.96
CA ARG A 66 9.71 -6.41 -4.04
C ARG A 66 9.27 -5.93 -2.66
N ASN A 67 9.02 -6.88 -1.75
CA ASN A 67 8.65 -6.61 -0.36
C ASN A 67 9.84 -6.20 0.53
N LYS A 68 11.06 -6.14 -0.02
CA LYS A 68 12.30 -5.75 0.66
C LYS A 68 12.59 -6.56 1.93
N VAL A 69 12.15 -7.81 1.98
CA VAL A 69 12.29 -8.67 3.17
C VAL A 69 13.77 -8.90 3.48
N GLN A 70 14.54 -9.31 2.48
CA GLN A 70 15.98 -9.59 2.63
C GLN A 70 16.79 -8.33 2.97
N GLN A 71 16.48 -7.20 2.33
CA GLN A 71 17.11 -5.92 2.65
C GLN A 71 16.84 -5.50 4.09
N THR A 72 15.58 -5.61 4.53
CA THR A 72 15.17 -5.25 5.89
C THR A 72 15.83 -6.16 6.91
N LEU A 73 15.89 -7.47 6.65
CA LEU A 73 16.60 -8.42 7.49
C LEU A 73 18.06 -8.00 7.69
N ARG A 74 18.80 -7.71 6.60
CA ARG A 74 20.20 -7.26 6.68
C ARG A 74 20.36 -5.94 7.44
N MET A 75 19.46 -4.97 7.22
CA MET A 75 19.52 -3.68 7.91
C MET A 75 19.17 -3.77 9.41
N THR A 76 18.37 -4.76 9.81
CA THR A 76 17.91 -4.95 11.20
C THR A 76 18.84 -5.85 12.01
N GLN A 77 19.78 -6.58 11.38
CA GLN A 77 20.80 -7.37 12.06
C GLN A 77 21.63 -6.57 13.08
N ARG A 78 21.78 -5.25 12.87
CA ARG A 78 22.48 -4.35 13.80
C ARG A 78 21.68 -3.07 14.01
N HIS A 79 21.80 -2.49 15.19
CA HIS A 79 21.14 -1.22 15.50
C HIS A 79 21.74 -0.07 14.66
N GLU A 80 20.90 0.56 13.84
CA GLU A 80 21.22 1.80 13.13
C GLU A 80 20.77 3.01 13.96
N LYS A 81 21.73 3.87 14.35
CA LYS A 81 21.42 5.12 15.06
C LYS A 81 20.44 5.98 14.26
N LYS A 82 19.48 6.63 14.94
CA LYS A 82 18.42 7.44 14.31
C LYS A 82 18.94 8.48 13.31
N GLY A 83 20.01 9.20 13.65
CA GLY A 83 20.62 10.21 12.75
C GLY A 83 21.22 9.60 11.49
N VAL A 84 21.90 8.45 11.62
CA VAL A 84 22.47 7.70 10.49
C VAL A 84 21.35 7.20 9.57
N LYS A 85 20.29 6.62 10.15
CA LYS A 85 19.08 6.19 9.42
C LYS A 85 18.46 7.33 8.61
N ARG A 86 18.33 8.52 9.20
CA ARG A 86 17.78 9.69 8.50
C ARG A 86 18.65 10.11 7.30
N ARG A 87 19.98 10.20 7.49
CA ARG A 87 20.92 10.55 6.41
C ARG A 87 20.89 9.52 5.28
N ARG A 88 20.88 8.22 5.62
CA ARG A 88 20.78 7.14 4.64
C ARG A 88 19.48 7.23 3.84
N LEU A 89 18.33 7.37 4.50
CA LEU A 89 17.03 7.46 3.82
C LEU A 89 16.94 8.69 2.91
N GLN A 90 17.51 9.83 3.33
CA GLN A 90 17.59 11.04 2.49
C GLN A 90 18.44 10.79 1.23
N SER A 91 19.64 10.21 1.39
CA SER A 91 20.52 9.86 0.27
C SER A 91 19.87 8.84 -0.68
N GLU A 92 19.21 7.82 -0.16
CA GLU A 92 18.49 6.82 -0.96
C GLU A 92 17.34 7.45 -1.76
N ARG A 93 16.55 8.35 -1.15
CA ARG A 93 15.47 9.08 -1.83
C ARG A 93 16.03 9.94 -2.95
N TRP A 94 17.08 10.70 -2.68
CA TRP A 94 17.74 11.55 -3.69
C TRP A 94 18.26 10.73 -4.87
N ARG A 95 19.00 9.64 -4.62
CA ARG A 95 19.52 8.77 -5.69
C ARG A 95 18.40 8.18 -6.56
N LYS A 96 17.27 7.80 -5.96
CA LYS A 96 16.09 7.32 -6.70
C LYS A 96 15.47 8.41 -7.57
N GLN A 97 15.27 9.60 -7.02
CA GLN A 97 14.74 10.75 -7.76
C GLN A 97 15.66 11.12 -8.91
N PHE A 98 16.96 11.26 -8.64
CA PHE A 98 17.97 11.55 -9.64
C PHE A 98 17.97 10.52 -10.78
N ALA A 99 18.00 9.22 -10.46
CA ALA A 99 17.95 8.16 -11.45
C ALA A 99 16.67 8.21 -12.31
N ASN A 100 15.52 8.54 -11.71
CA ASN A 100 14.26 8.71 -12.44
C ASN A 100 14.31 9.92 -13.38
N GLU A 101 14.86 11.06 -12.95
CA GLU A 101 15.01 12.23 -13.80
C GLU A 101 15.96 11.97 -14.97
N VAL A 102 17.12 11.36 -14.72
CA VAL A 102 18.05 10.93 -15.77
C VAL A 102 17.35 9.99 -16.76
N ARG A 103 16.59 8.99 -16.27
CA ARG A 103 15.84 8.06 -17.12
C ARG A 103 14.86 8.79 -18.03
N LYS A 104 14.07 9.74 -17.50
CA LYS A 104 13.11 10.54 -18.28
C LYS A 104 13.80 11.32 -19.40
N LYS A 105 14.94 11.97 -19.09
CA LYS A 105 15.71 12.74 -20.06
C LYS A 105 16.29 11.85 -21.16
N VAL A 106 16.88 10.71 -20.81
CA VAL A 106 17.39 9.73 -21.79
C VAL A 106 16.27 9.21 -22.68
N GLN A 107 15.10 8.87 -22.12
CA GLN A 107 13.94 8.44 -22.89
C GLN A 107 13.46 9.51 -23.86
N LEU A 108 13.50 10.80 -23.48
CA LEU A 108 13.15 11.91 -24.36
C LEU A 108 14.13 12.01 -25.54
N VAL A 109 15.45 11.94 -25.28
CA VAL A 109 16.47 11.98 -26.33
C VAL A 109 16.31 10.81 -27.30
N ILE A 110 16.08 9.59 -26.79
CA ILE A 110 15.81 8.41 -27.63
C ILE A 110 14.57 8.63 -28.51
N LYS A 111 13.50 9.22 -27.96
CA LYS A 111 12.29 9.55 -28.74
C LYS A 111 12.56 10.57 -29.83
N ILE A 112 13.36 11.61 -29.56
CA ILE A 112 13.75 12.62 -30.56
C ILE A 112 14.55 11.97 -31.68
N ARG A 113 15.58 11.19 -31.34
CA ARG A 113 16.40 10.43 -32.31
C ARG A 113 15.53 9.51 -33.17
N ASN A 114 14.63 8.74 -32.57
CA ASN A 114 13.77 7.82 -33.31
C ASN A 114 12.77 8.53 -34.25
N ARG A 115 12.53 9.85 -34.09
CA ARG A 115 11.69 10.66 -34.98
C ARG A 115 12.45 11.22 -36.19
N GLY A 116 13.76 10.99 -36.30
CA GLY A 116 14.54 11.38 -37.47
C GLY A 116 15.22 12.75 -37.37
N ALA A 117 15.52 13.21 -36.16
CA ALA A 117 16.58 14.20 -35.94
C ALA A 117 17.96 13.53 -35.97
#